data_AF-A0A183DC58-F1
#
_entry.id   AF-A0A183DC58-F1
#
_cell.length_a   1.000
_cell.length_b   1.000
_cell.length_c   1.000
_cell.angle_alpha   90.00
_cell.angle_beta   90.00
_cell.angle_gamma   90.00
#
_symmetry.space_group_name_H-M   'P 1'
#
loop_
_entity.id
_entity.type
_entity.pdbx_description
1 polymer ?
#
loop_
_entity_poly.entity_id
_entity_poly.type
_entity_poly.pdbx_seq_one_letter_code
_entity_poly.pdbx_strand_id
1 'polypeptide(L)'
;MDTEFPGVVATPLGQFKSKEDFNYQQVSCNVNMLKLIQVGFTLLDRDGNMPPTGDVWQFNFQFSLNDDMYSQESVDLLRNAGIDFGRHQVEGIRMADFGELLTTSGLIVDAKITWLTFHSGYDFGYLMRSIMLCELPKEEEEFFNFHKKLFPCSYDLKMLLKHPDLINAKLRGGLQEVTALDRYFR
;
A
#
# COMPACT_ATOMS: atom_id res chain seq x y z
N MET A 1 -2.98 4.34 5.72
CA MET A 1 -2.21 3.11 5.45
C MET A 1 -1.25 3.42 4.33
N ASP A 2 -0.04 2.88 4.41
CA ASP A 2 1.02 3.03 3.42
C ASP A 2 1.92 1.79 3.43
N THR A 3 2.57 1.46 2.30
CA THR A 3 3.47 0.31 2.20
C THR A 3 4.84 0.66 1.65
N GLU A 4 5.86 -0.06 2.13
CA GLU A 4 7.20 -0.04 1.57
C GLU A 4 7.51 -1.38 0.91
N PHE A 5 8.03 -1.34 -0.31
CA PHE A 5 8.30 -2.51 -1.13
C PHE A 5 9.49 -2.25 -2.06
N PRO A 6 10.13 -3.28 -2.62
CA PRO A 6 11.42 -3.15 -3.31
C PRO A 6 11.29 -2.60 -4.74
N GLY A 7 10.34 -1.71 -4.98
CA GLY A 7 10.12 -1.00 -6.23
C GLY A 7 9.43 -1.83 -7.32
N VAL A 8 9.86 -1.60 -8.54
CA VAL A 8 9.32 -2.19 -9.78
C VAL A 8 10.50 -2.78 -10.53
N VAL A 9 10.45 -4.07 -10.85
CA VAL A 9 11.53 -4.81 -11.53
C VAL A 9 11.13 -5.29 -12.92
N ALA A 10 9.84 -5.22 -13.26
CA ALA A 10 9.34 -5.65 -14.55
C ALA A 10 8.30 -4.69 -15.11
N THR A 11 8.21 -4.68 -16.43
CA THR A 11 7.15 -4.02 -17.18
C THR A 11 6.42 -5.07 -18.01
N PRO A 12 5.08 -5.17 -17.92
CA PRO A 12 4.34 -6.13 -18.72
C PRO A 12 4.47 -5.79 -20.21
N LEU A 13 4.67 -6.80 -21.04
CA LEU A 13 4.76 -6.66 -22.50
C LEU A 13 3.45 -7.12 -23.14
N GLY A 14 2.95 -6.38 -24.13
CA GLY A 14 1.77 -6.78 -24.88
C GLY A 14 0.92 -5.61 -25.34
N GLN A 15 -0.28 -5.95 -25.82
CA GLN A 15 -1.34 -4.97 -26.10
C GLN A 15 -2.26 -4.89 -24.89
N PHE A 16 -2.61 -3.67 -24.50
CA PHE A 16 -3.47 -3.37 -23.35
C PHE A 16 -4.74 -2.67 -23.83
N LYS A 17 -5.86 -2.95 -23.16
CA LYS A 17 -7.17 -2.43 -23.53
C LYS A 17 -7.24 -0.91 -23.30
N SER A 18 -6.53 -0.42 -22.29
CA SER A 18 -6.46 0.99 -21.91
C SER A 18 -5.18 1.28 -21.12
N LYS A 19 -5.00 2.54 -20.72
CA LYS A 19 -3.91 2.94 -19.82
C LYS A 19 -4.12 2.38 -18.41
N GLU A 20 -5.37 2.31 -17.97
CA GLU A 20 -5.77 1.76 -16.67
C GLU A 20 -5.44 0.27 -16.61
N ASP A 21 -5.79 -0.48 -17.66
CA ASP A 21 -5.42 -1.89 -17.81
C ASP A 21 -3.90 -2.08 -17.75
N PHE A 22 -3.13 -1.29 -18.51
CA PHE A 22 -1.67 -1.31 -18.43
C PHE A 22 -1.15 -1.06 -16.99
N ASN A 23 -1.68 -0.04 -16.31
CA ASN A 23 -1.27 0.27 -14.94
C ASN A 23 -1.58 -0.89 -13.99
N TYR A 24 -2.76 -1.50 -14.10
CA TYR A 24 -3.14 -2.67 -13.33
C TYR A 24 -2.21 -3.85 -13.60
N GLN A 25 -1.93 -4.16 -14.86
CA GLN A 25 -1.01 -5.24 -15.22
C GLN A 25 0.39 -4.99 -14.68
N GLN A 26 0.83 -3.73 -14.64
CA GLN A 26 2.12 -3.37 -14.04
C GLN A 26 2.14 -3.61 -12.53
N VAL A 27 1.08 -3.22 -11.81
CA VAL A 27 0.92 -3.51 -10.38
C VAL A 27 0.90 -5.02 -10.15
N SER A 28 0.00 -5.74 -10.82
CA SER A 28 -0.21 -7.19 -10.65
C SER A 28 1.08 -7.97 -10.88
N CYS A 29 1.78 -7.70 -11.98
CA CYS A 29 3.04 -8.36 -12.30
C CYS A 29 4.08 -8.19 -11.19
N ASN A 30 4.33 -6.95 -10.75
CA ASN A 30 5.36 -6.67 -9.75
C ASN A 30 4.96 -7.13 -8.36
N VAL A 31 3.70 -6.93 -7.94
CA VAL A 31 3.20 -7.40 -6.65
C VAL A 31 3.27 -8.91 -6.54
N ASN A 32 3.07 -9.67 -7.63
CA ASN A 32 3.20 -11.13 -7.62
C ASN A 32 4.66 -11.60 -7.56
N MET A 33 5.61 -10.83 -8.07
CA MET A 33 7.03 -11.19 -8.07
C MET A 33 7.79 -10.76 -6.82
N LEU A 34 7.42 -9.62 -6.25
CA LEU A 34 8.16 -8.96 -5.18
C LEU A 34 7.52 -9.22 -3.82
N LYS A 35 8.30 -9.10 -2.75
CA LYS A 35 7.80 -9.22 -1.38
C LYS A 35 7.62 -7.83 -0.75
N LEU A 36 6.55 -7.68 0.01
CA LEU A 36 6.31 -6.52 0.86
C LEU A 36 7.42 -6.39 1.92
N ILE A 37 7.88 -5.18 2.21
CA ILE A 37 8.91 -4.91 3.23
C ILE A 37 8.25 -4.36 4.50
N GLN A 38 7.39 -3.35 4.38
CA GLN A 38 6.63 -2.80 5.51
C GLN A 38 5.20 -2.45 5.14
N VAL A 39 4.33 -2.45 6.16
CA VAL A 39 3.04 -1.74 6.11
C VAL A 39 2.85 -0.92 7.38
N GLY A 40 2.41 0.32 7.21
CA GLY A 40 2.09 1.26 8.28
C GLY A 40 0.59 1.45 8.45
N PHE A 41 0.07 1.21 9.66
CA PHE A 41 -1.31 1.48 10.04
C PHE A 41 -1.37 2.57 11.12
N THR A 42 -2.18 3.59 10.85
CA THR A 42 -2.58 4.61 11.82
C THR A 42 -4.09 4.50 12.00
N LEU A 43 -4.56 4.36 13.24
CA LEU A 43 -5.98 4.32 13.56
C LEU A 43 -6.44 5.68 14.07
N LEU A 44 -7.59 6.12 13.58
CA LEU A 44 -8.25 7.36 13.96
C LEU A 44 -9.73 7.10 14.22
N ASP A 45 -10.34 7.88 15.10
CA ASP A 45 -11.80 7.96 15.18
C ASP A 45 -12.39 8.80 14.03
N ARG A 46 -13.72 8.96 14.04
CA ARG A 46 -14.46 9.71 13.01
C ARG A 46 -14.09 11.21 12.94
N ASP A 47 -13.57 11.76 14.02
CA ASP A 47 -13.24 13.17 14.17
C ASP A 47 -11.74 13.42 13.92
N GLY A 48 -10.98 12.37 13.57
CA GLY A 48 -9.55 12.43 13.29
C GLY A 48 -8.67 12.37 14.54
N ASN A 49 -9.20 11.96 15.69
CA ASN A 49 -8.41 11.79 16.91
C ASN A 49 -7.76 10.41 16.94
N MET A 50 -6.50 10.37 17.40
CA MET A 50 -5.78 9.14 17.70
C MET A 50 -6.38 8.43 18.93
N PRO A 51 -6.20 7.10 19.07
CA PRO A 51 -6.48 6.42 20.33
C PRO A 51 -5.68 7.05 21.48
N PRO A 52 -6.11 6.94 22.74
CA PRO A 52 -5.39 7.51 23.89
C PRO A 52 -3.94 7.05 24.03
N THR A 53 -3.60 5.88 23.46
CA THR A 53 -2.25 5.34 23.41
C THR A 53 -1.36 6.01 22.36
N GLY A 54 -1.95 6.68 21.36
CA GLY A 54 -1.25 7.31 20.25
C GLY A 54 -0.60 6.31 19.29
N ASP A 55 -1.03 5.04 19.33
CA ASP A 55 -0.34 3.96 18.61
C ASP A 55 -0.42 4.14 17.09
N VAL A 56 0.75 4.02 16.47
CA VAL A 56 0.93 3.83 15.03
C VAL A 56 1.70 2.53 14.87
N TRP A 57 1.15 1.58 14.14
CA TRP A 57 1.79 0.28 13.93
C TRP A 57 2.57 0.27 12.63
N GLN A 58 3.81 -0.20 12.70
CA GLN A 58 4.63 -0.52 11.55
C GLN A 58 4.98 -2.00 11.60
N PHE A 59 4.43 -2.77 10.66
CA PHE A 59 4.70 -4.18 10.53
C PHE A 59 5.90 -4.35 9.60
N ASN A 60 6.92 -5.10 10.05
CA ASN A 60 8.16 -5.33 9.32
C ASN A 60 8.17 -6.79 8.83
N PHE A 61 8.14 -7.00 7.52
CA PHE A 61 8.00 -8.33 6.92
C PHE A 61 9.34 -9.00 6.65
N GLN A 62 9.31 -10.33 6.58
CA GLN A 62 10.48 -11.11 6.24
C GLN A 62 10.96 -10.79 4.82
N PHE A 63 12.22 -10.37 4.70
CA PHE A 63 12.83 -10.01 3.43
C PHE A 63 14.33 -10.35 3.42
N SER A 64 14.80 -11.03 2.38
CA SER A 64 16.19 -11.44 2.21
C SER A 64 16.77 -10.83 0.94
N LEU A 65 17.81 -10.01 1.08
CA LEU A 65 18.53 -9.45 -0.07
C LEU A 65 19.32 -10.51 -0.87
N ASN A 66 19.48 -11.72 -0.34
CA ASN A 66 20.16 -12.80 -1.05
C ASN A 66 19.20 -13.65 -1.89
N ASP A 67 17.92 -13.74 -1.46
CA ASP A 67 16.95 -14.69 -2.02
C ASP A 67 15.81 -13.99 -2.77
N ASP A 68 15.45 -12.77 -2.37
CA ASP A 68 14.30 -12.06 -2.89
C ASP A 68 14.67 -11.11 -4.01
N MET A 69 13.78 -10.96 -4.99
CA MET A 69 13.95 -9.98 -6.07
C MET A 69 13.71 -8.56 -5.57
N TYR A 70 14.48 -7.61 -6.10
CA TYR A 70 14.35 -6.19 -5.78
C TYR A 70 14.93 -5.28 -6.87
N SER A 71 14.50 -4.01 -6.86
CA SER A 71 15.21 -2.92 -7.52
C SER A 71 16.31 -2.39 -6.60
N GLN A 72 17.55 -2.32 -7.11
CA GLN A 72 18.69 -1.83 -6.35
C GLN A 72 18.46 -0.39 -5.86
N GLU A 73 17.89 0.47 -6.70
CA GLU A 73 17.56 1.86 -6.36
C GLU A 73 16.60 1.93 -5.16
N SER A 74 15.54 1.12 -5.16
CA SER A 74 14.56 1.11 -4.08
C SER A 74 15.16 0.58 -2.77
N VAL A 75 15.99 -0.44 -2.82
CA VAL A 75 16.69 -0.95 -1.62
C VAL A 75 17.63 0.11 -1.03
N ASP A 76 18.36 0.83 -1.86
CA ASP A 76 19.27 1.86 -1.39
C ASP A 76 18.52 3.06 -0.79
N LEU A 77 17.39 3.46 -1.38
CA LEU A 77 16.49 4.46 -0.79
C LEU A 77 15.97 4.00 0.58
N LEU A 78 15.51 2.76 0.69
CA LEU A 78 14.99 2.20 1.94
C LEU A 78 16.08 2.08 3.02
N ARG A 79 17.30 1.65 2.66
CA ARG A 79 18.45 1.67 3.59
C ARG A 79 18.74 3.07 4.11
N ASN A 80 18.75 4.06 3.21
CA ASN A 80 18.96 5.46 3.58
C ASN A 80 17.84 6.02 4.46
N ALA A 81 16.62 5.49 4.32
CA ALA A 81 15.48 5.78 5.19
C ALA A 81 15.52 5.06 6.55
N GLY A 82 16.51 4.19 6.78
CA GLY A 82 16.73 3.50 8.06
C GLY A 82 16.18 2.08 8.13
N ILE A 83 15.83 1.45 7.00
CA ILE A 83 15.42 0.05 6.97
C ILE A 83 16.61 -0.87 7.26
N ASP A 84 16.47 -1.68 8.32
CA ASP A 84 17.43 -2.72 8.70
C ASP A 84 17.08 -4.06 8.06
N PHE A 85 17.58 -4.28 6.85
CA PHE A 85 17.37 -5.53 6.11
C PHE A 85 17.91 -6.78 6.83
N GLY A 86 18.91 -6.63 7.70
CA GLY A 86 19.41 -7.74 8.52
C GLY A 86 18.33 -8.23 9.46
N ARG A 87 17.65 -7.31 10.16
CA ARG A 87 16.51 -7.65 11.02
C ARG A 87 15.30 -8.14 10.24
N HIS A 88 14.99 -7.55 9.08
CA HIS A 88 13.92 -8.08 8.23
C HIS A 88 14.16 -9.55 7.86
N GLN A 89 15.41 -9.95 7.60
CA GLN A 89 15.72 -11.34 7.25
C GLN A 89 15.46 -12.32 8.41
N VAL A 90 15.82 -11.96 9.64
CA VAL A 90 15.80 -12.87 10.80
C VAL A 90 14.59 -12.74 11.71
N GLU A 91 14.02 -11.54 11.84
CA GLU A 91 12.94 -11.18 12.76
C GLU A 91 11.64 -10.81 12.03
N GLY A 92 11.67 -10.72 10.70
CA GLY A 92 10.55 -10.24 9.91
C GLY A 92 9.32 -11.15 9.96
N ILE A 93 8.15 -10.52 9.92
CA ILE A 93 6.84 -11.18 9.93
C ILE A 93 6.64 -11.92 8.61
N ARG A 94 6.20 -13.17 8.65
CA ARG A 94 5.78 -13.88 7.44
C ARG A 94 4.49 -13.27 6.92
N MET A 95 4.43 -12.94 5.62
CA MET A 95 3.22 -12.34 5.04
C MET A 95 1.96 -13.18 5.26
N ALA A 96 2.09 -14.51 5.28
CA ALA A 96 0.97 -15.42 5.54
C ALA A 96 0.38 -15.25 6.94
N ASP A 97 1.23 -15.14 7.96
CA ASP A 97 0.79 -14.96 9.35
C ASP A 97 0.06 -13.61 9.52
N PHE A 98 0.59 -12.56 8.88
CA PHE A 98 -0.07 -11.26 8.88
C PHE A 98 -1.42 -11.31 8.17
N GLY A 99 -1.51 -11.95 7.01
CA GLY A 99 -2.74 -12.09 6.24
C GLY A 99 -3.83 -12.83 7.01
N GLU A 100 -3.47 -13.92 7.70
CA GLU A 100 -4.36 -14.66 8.59
C GLU A 100 -4.92 -13.76 9.69
N LEU A 101 -4.04 -13.07 10.43
CA LEU A 101 -4.45 -12.19 11.53
C LEU A 101 -5.28 -11.01 11.04
N LEU A 102 -4.90 -10.38 9.93
CA LEU A 102 -5.64 -9.28 9.32
C LEU A 102 -7.06 -9.73 8.95
N THR A 103 -7.21 -10.94 8.42
CA THR A 103 -8.51 -11.51 8.02
C THR A 103 -9.49 -11.60 9.19
N THR A 104 -8.99 -11.91 10.39
CA THR A 104 -9.83 -12.04 11.60
C THR A 104 -9.82 -10.81 12.51
N SER A 105 -9.10 -9.75 12.14
CA SER A 105 -8.90 -8.56 12.98
C SER A 105 -10.15 -7.67 13.14
N GLY A 106 -11.11 -7.77 12.22
CA GLY A 106 -12.23 -6.84 12.09
C GLY A 106 -11.92 -5.55 11.32
N LEU A 107 -10.69 -5.38 10.82
CA LEU A 107 -10.29 -4.20 10.02
C LEU A 107 -10.72 -4.27 8.55
N ILE A 108 -11.05 -5.46 8.06
CA ILE A 108 -11.52 -5.71 6.69
C ILE A 108 -12.98 -6.13 6.69
N VAL A 109 -13.66 -5.98 5.55
CA VAL A 109 -15.07 -6.33 5.30
C VAL A 109 -16.11 -5.49 6.07
N ASP A 110 -15.76 -4.91 7.22
CA ASP A 110 -16.67 -4.03 7.98
C ASP A 110 -16.79 -2.64 7.32
N ALA A 111 -18.01 -2.29 6.90
CA ALA A 111 -18.34 -0.99 6.31
C ALA A 111 -18.23 0.19 7.30
N LYS A 112 -18.03 -0.06 8.59
CA LYS A 112 -17.73 0.98 9.58
C LYS A 112 -16.27 1.41 9.56
N ILE A 113 -15.39 0.62 8.95
CA ILE A 113 -13.96 0.92 8.84
C ILE A 113 -13.70 1.67 7.54
N THR A 114 -13.10 2.85 7.66
CA THR A 114 -12.71 3.68 6.50
C THR A 114 -11.20 3.61 6.30
N TRP A 115 -10.79 3.10 5.15
CA TRP A 115 -9.39 3.05 4.74
C TRP A 115 -8.96 4.34 4.06
N LEU A 116 -8.00 5.05 4.67
CA LEU A 116 -7.39 6.26 4.10
C LEU A 116 -6.00 5.92 3.57
N THR A 117 -5.73 6.28 2.32
CA THR A 117 -4.50 5.94 1.60
C THR A 117 -4.07 7.07 0.66
N PHE A 118 -2.87 6.96 0.07
CA PHE A 118 -2.38 7.94 -0.90
C PHE A 118 -1.63 7.24 -2.04
N HIS A 119 -2.20 7.24 -3.25
CA HIS A 119 -1.61 6.57 -4.43
C HIS A 119 -1.49 5.04 -4.29
N SER A 120 -2.59 4.42 -3.88
CA SER A 120 -2.63 3.15 -3.17
C SER A 120 -2.70 1.87 -4.00
N GLY A 121 -2.45 1.95 -5.30
CA GLY A 121 -2.59 0.80 -6.20
C GLY A 121 -1.72 -0.40 -5.78
N TYR A 122 -0.46 -0.15 -5.48
CA TYR A 122 0.45 -1.19 -4.97
C TYR A 122 0.11 -1.60 -3.54
N ASP A 123 -0.24 -0.65 -2.68
CA ASP A 123 -0.56 -0.91 -1.27
C ASP A 123 -1.69 -1.93 -1.14
N PHE A 124 -2.82 -1.70 -1.80
CA PHE A 124 -3.94 -2.63 -1.80
C PHE A 124 -3.60 -3.93 -2.52
N GLY A 125 -2.74 -3.89 -3.55
CA GLY A 125 -2.20 -5.09 -4.18
C GLY A 125 -1.50 -6.00 -3.17
N TYR A 126 -0.60 -5.46 -2.35
CA TYR A 126 0.12 -6.23 -1.34
C TYR A 126 -0.78 -6.71 -0.19
N LEU A 127 -1.72 -5.88 0.28
CA LEU A 127 -2.70 -6.30 1.28
C LEU A 127 -3.59 -7.43 0.76
N MET A 128 -4.08 -7.34 -0.48
CA MET A 128 -4.87 -8.41 -1.08
C MET A 128 -4.05 -9.68 -1.24
N ARG A 129 -2.79 -9.58 -1.69
CA ARG A 129 -1.89 -10.73 -1.82
C ARG A 129 -1.63 -11.41 -0.46
N SER A 130 -1.48 -10.63 0.61
CA SER A 130 -1.28 -11.20 1.95
C SER A 130 -2.53 -11.92 2.47
N ILE A 131 -3.72 -11.42 2.16
CA ILE A 131 -4.99 -12.06 2.55
C ILE A 131 -5.27 -13.31 1.70
N MET A 132 -5.10 -13.22 0.38
CA MET A 132 -5.51 -14.28 -0.55
C MET A 132 -4.48 -15.41 -0.66
N LEU A 133 -3.21 -15.14 -0.34
CA LEU A 133 -2.09 -16.07 -0.46
C LEU A 133 -1.93 -16.71 -1.85
N CYS A 134 -2.44 -16.03 -2.87
CA CYS A 134 -2.32 -16.40 -4.27
C CYS A 134 -1.95 -15.17 -5.11
N GLU A 135 -1.72 -15.39 -6.40
CA GLU A 135 -1.50 -14.30 -7.34
C GLU A 135 -2.74 -13.39 -7.42
N LEU A 136 -2.50 -12.09 -7.60
CA LEU A 136 -3.57 -11.14 -7.88
C LEU A 136 -4.35 -11.56 -9.15
N PRO A 137 -5.66 -11.23 -9.22
CA PRO A 137 -6.48 -11.53 -10.40
C PRO A 137 -5.84 -11.08 -11.72
N LYS A 138 -6.11 -11.79 -12.81
CA LYS A 138 -5.56 -11.40 -14.12
C LYS A 138 -6.23 -10.16 -14.70
N GLU A 139 -7.53 -10.01 -14.46
CA GLU A 139 -8.31 -8.88 -14.95
C GLU A 139 -8.54 -7.84 -13.85
N GLU A 140 -8.39 -6.57 -14.21
CA GLU A 140 -8.56 -5.41 -13.31
C GLU A 140 -9.95 -5.40 -12.64
N GLU A 141 -11.00 -5.75 -13.38
CA GLU A 141 -12.37 -5.79 -12.87
C GLU A 141 -12.52 -6.77 -11.70
N GLU A 142 -11.89 -7.94 -11.80
CA GLU A 142 -11.94 -8.96 -10.76
C GLU A 142 -11.20 -8.49 -9.51
N PHE A 143 -10.05 -7.84 -9.67
CA PHE A 143 -9.34 -7.20 -8.56
C PHE A 143 -10.23 -6.19 -7.83
N PHE A 144 -10.90 -5.28 -8.55
CA PHE A 144 -11.79 -4.32 -7.92
C PHE A 144 -13.03 -4.96 -7.28
N ASN A 145 -13.51 -6.09 -7.80
CA ASN A 145 -14.58 -6.85 -7.18
C ASN A 145 -14.16 -7.44 -5.83
N PHE A 146 -12.93 -7.95 -5.70
CA PHE A 146 -12.38 -8.37 -4.41
C PHE A 146 -12.11 -7.18 -3.49
N HIS A 147 -11.48 -6.12 -4.01
CA HIS A 147 -11.18 -4.91 -3.26
C HIS A 147 -12.44 -4.31 -2.62
N LYS A 148 -13.54 -4.17 -3.36
CA LYS A 148 -14.82 -3.66 -2.81
C LYS A 148 -15.42 -4.52 -1.71
N LYS A 149 -15.17 -5.83 -1.73
CA LYS A 149 -15.65 -6.76 -0.69
C LYS A 149 -14.77 -6.70 0.56
N LEU A 150 -13.45 -6.60 0.40
CA LEU A 150 -12.49 -6.56 1.50
C LEU A 150 -12.38 -5.17 2.14
N PHE A 151 -12.50 -4.11 1.34
CA PHE A 151 -12.29 -2.71 1.75
C PHE A 151 -13.48 -1.85 1.28
N PRO A 152 -14.69 -2.07 1.82
CA PRO A 152 -15.93 -1.46 1.33
C PRO A 152 -15.93 0.07 1.38
N CYS A 153 -15.22 0.66 2.34
CA CYS A 153 -15.03 2.10 2.47
C CYS A 153 -13.54 2.43 2.39
N SER A 154 -13.09 2.90 1.24
CA SER A 154 -11.70 3.26 0.97
C SER A 154 -11.62 4.56 0.17
N TYR A 155 -10.72 5.44 0.57
CA TYR A 155 -10.44 6.71 -0.08
C TYR A 155 -8.95 6.84 -0.38
N ASP A 156 -8.64 7.06 -1.66
CA ASP A 156 -7.32 7.48 -2.08
C ASP A 156 -7.28 9.01 -2.10
N LEU A 157 -6.57 9.57 -1.14
CA LEU A 157 -6.46 11.02 -0.98
C LEU A 157 -5.90 11.66 -2.25
N LYS A 158 -4.93 11.04 -2.93
CA LYS A 158 -4.38 11.58 -4.18
C LYS A 158 -5.41 11.66 -5.30
N MET A 159 -6.41 10.76 -5.32
CA MET A 159 -7.54 10.86 -6.25
C MET A 159 -8.50 11.96 -5.85
N LEU A 160 -8.83 12.09 -4.56
CA LEU A 160 -9.67 13.18 -4.06
C LEU A 160 -9.07 14.56 -4.36
N LEU A 161 -7.75 14.72 -4.21
CA LEU A 161 -7.02 15.96 -4.52
C LEU A 161 -7.11 16.37 -6.02
N LYS A 162 -7.41 15.43 -6.92
CA LYS A 162 -7.60 15.73 -8.35
C LYS A 162 -9.02 16.17 -8.68
N HIS A 163 -9.97 16.02 -7.75
CA HIS A 163 -11.35 16.41 -7.98
C HIS A 163 -11.47 17.95 -8.02
N PRO A 164 -11.98 18.54 -9.12
CA PRO A 164 -12.01 20.00 -9.30
C PRO A 164 -12.71 20.76 -8.16
N ASP A 165 -13.75 20.15 -7.59
CA ASP A 165 -14.60 20.80 -6.60
C ASP A 165 -14.09 20.70 -5.15
N LEU A 166 -13.13 19.82 -4.87
CA LEU A 166 -12.71 19.56 -3.48
C LEU A 166 -11.63 20.54 -3.00
N ILE A 167 -10.74 21.00 -3.88
CA ILE A 167 -9.60 21.86 -3.47
C ILE A 167 -9.22 22.84 -4.59
N ASN A 168 -9.39 24.15 -4.35
CA ASN A 168 -8.95 25.23 -5.26
C ASN A 168 -7.42 25.35 -5.37
N ALA A 169 -6.67 24.70 -4.49
CA ALA A 169 -5.22 24.51 -4.62
C ALA A 169 -4.93 23.28 -5.48
N LYS A 170 -4.26 23.47 -6.62
CA LYS A 170 -3.69 22.38 -7.43
C LYS A 170 -2.56 21.70 -6.64
N LEU A 171 -2.90 20.89 -5.65
CA LEU A 171 -1.97 20.06 -4.90
C LEU A 171 -1.46 18.97 -5.84
N ARG A 172 -0.31 19.25 -6.45
CA ARG A 172 0.45 18.33 -7.31
C ARG A 172 1.71 17.95 -6.54
N GLY A 173 2.01 16.66 -6.48
CA GLY A 173 3.21 16.19 -5.78
C GLY A 173 3.07 14.81 -5.14
N GLY A 174 4.17 14.38 -4.52
CA GLY A 174 4.16 13.28 -3.55
C GLY A 174 3.53 13.69 -2.21
N LEU A 175 3.33 12.72 -1.32
CA LEU A 175 2.71 12.95 -0.01
C LEU A 175 3.46 14.01 0.81
N GLN A 176 4.80 14.00 0.77
CA GLN A 176 5.66 14.96 1.46
C GLN A 176 5.39 16.41 1.01
N GLU A 177 5.21 16.63 -0.29
CA GLU A 177 4.88 17.96 -0.84
C GLU A 177 3.50 18.43 -0.40
N VAL A 178 2.52 17.52 -0.32
CA VAL A 178 1.18 17.84 0.18
C VAL A 178 1.22 18.22 1.66
N THR A 179 1.98 17.49 2.48
CA THR A 179 2.10 17.80 3.92
C THR A 179 2.89 19.08 4.22
N ALA A 180 3.80 19.47 3.34
CA ALA A 180 4.57 20.71 3.50
C ALA A 180 3.67 21.96 3.42
N LEU A 181 2.53 21.87 2.74
CA LEU A 181 1.58 22.97 2.62
C LEU A 181 0.73 23.17 3.89
N ASP A 182 0.45 22.10 4.64
CA ASP A 182 -0.27 22.20 5.94
C ASP A 182 0.54 23.01 6.98
N ARG A 183 1.88 22.96 6.90
CA ARG A 183 2.76 23.78 7.77
C ARG A 183 2.63 25.29 7.55
N TYR A 184 2.08 25.73 6.43
CA TYR A 184 1.84 27.15 6.14
C TYR A 184 0.46 27.65 6.62
N PHE A 185 -0.44 26.75 7.05
CA PHE A 185 -1.79 27.08 7.50
C PHE A 185 -1.99 26.88 9.02
N ARG A 186 -0.91 26.64 9.78
CA ARG A 186 -0.89 26.69 11.24
C ARG A 186 -0.26 27.98 11.76
#